data_AF-A0A8K0K564-F1
#
_entry.id   AF-A0A8K0K564-F1
#
_cell.length_a   1.000
_cell.length_b   1.000
_cell.length_c   1.000
_cell.angle_alpha   90.00
_cell.angle_beta   90.00
_cell.angle_gamma   90.00
#
_symmetry.space_group_name_H-M   'P 1'
#
loop_
_entity.id
_entity.type
_entity.pdbx_description
1 polymer ?
#
loop_
_entity_poly.entity_id
_entity_poly.type
_entity_poly.pdbx_seq_one_letter_code
_entity_poly.pdbx_strand_id
1 'polypeptide(L)'
;MLLRSLRLGLQEDAARNSSEDMKGDVTLPSSFLTLSPSLLFSFAPPYLPPKPKVLPPAATFDEAIALTGQGTSCQWRVVIASGLCVLSAICETVGVAYFLPYARCDLALTVAEKTLLGGAASAGMTLGSFSWGVLADSWGRKPVLLTSLFLVAIMGTLSSLAPHLYVLLIFRLLSGVCAAGAAAV
;
A
#
# COMPACT_ATOMS: atom_id res chain seq x y z
N MET A 1 -7.86 38.47 -30.12
CA MET A 1 -7.12 37.24 -30.47
C MET A 1 -5.83 37.08 -29.67
N LEU A 2 -4.99 38.12 -29.55
CA LEU A 2 -3.73 38.08 -28.77
C LEU A 2 -3.87 37.62 -27.31
N LEU A 3 -4.92 38.04 -26.59
CA LEU A 3 -5.17 37.59 -25.21
C LEU A 3 -5.47 36.08 -25.09
N ARG A 4 -6.00 35.44 -26.14
CA ARG A 4 -6.26 34.00 -26.17
C ARG A 4 -4.97 33.22 -26.45
N SER A 5 -4.10 33.77 -27.31
CA SER A 5 -2.77 33.22 -27.59
C SER A 5 -1.84 33.33 -26.38
N LEU A 6 -1.89 34.44 -25.64
CA LEU A 6 -1.13 34.62 -24.39
C LEU A 6 -1.62 33.67 -23.28
N ARG A 7 -2.93 33.43 -23.19
CA ARG A 7 -3.50 32.44 -22.25
C ARG A 7 -3.12 31.02 -22.62
N LEU A 8 -3.09 30.68 -23.91
CA LEU A 8 -2.66 29.36 -24.38
C LEU A 8 -1.16 29.16 -24.10
N GLY A 9 -0.32 30.17 -24.32
CA GLY A 9 1.10 30.12 -23.98
C GLY A 9 1.34 29.88 -22.49
N LEU A 10 0.69 30.62 -21.60
CA LEU A 10 0.85 30.39 -20.15
C LEU A 10 0.32 29.02 -19.69
N GLN A 11 -0.65 28.44 -20.41
CA GLN A 11 -1.19 27.13 -20.09
C GLN A 11 -0.30 25.99 -20.62
N GLU A 12 0.38 26.20 -21.76
CA GLU A 12 1.44 25.31 -22.25
C GLU A 12 2.68 25.36 -21.36
N ASP A 13 3.04 26.53 -20.83
CA ASP A 13 4.16 26.69 -19.89
C ASP A 13 3.87 26.02 -18.55
N ALA A 14 2.63 26.12 -18.03
CA ALA A 14 2.22 25.43 -16.80
C ALA A 14 2.19 23.89 -16.96
N ALA A 15 1.77 23.39 -18.13
CA ALA A 15 1.81 21.96 -18.43
C ALA A 15 3.25 21.44 -18.63
N ARG A 16 4.13 22.26 -19.22
CA ARG A 16 5.56 21.95 -19.38
C ARG A 16 6.28 21.90 -18.03
N ASN A 17 6.02 22.86 -17.13
CA ASN A 17 6.61 22.88 -15.79
C ASN A 17 6.23 21.66 -14.94
N SER A 18 4.96 21.21 -14.97
CA SER A 18 4.57 19.96 -14.31
C SER A 18 5.23 18.71 -14.89
N SER A 19 5.59 18.71 -16.18
CA SER A 19 6.31 17.61 -16.81
C SER A 19 7.83 17.65 -16.58
N GLU A 20 8.39 18.83 -16.29
CA GLU A 20 9.79 19.01 -15.90
C GLU A 20 10.00 18.67 -14.40
N ASP A 21 9.06 19.02 -13.52
CA ASP A 21 9.07 18.59 -12.11
C ASP A 21 9.03 17.05 -11.98
N MET A 22 8.31 16.35 -12.86
CA MET A 22 8.29 14.87 -12.85
C MET A 22 9.55 14.22 -13.46
N LYS A 23 10.44 15.01 -14.07
CA LYS A 23 11.77 14.56 -14.54
C LYS A 23 12.88 14.88 -13.53
N GLY A 24 12.66 15.83 -12.63
CA GLY A 24 13.64 16.31 -11.65
C GLY A 24 13.92 15.36 -10.48
N ASP A 25 12.99 14.45 -10.16
CA ASP A 25 13.13 13.49 -9.05
C ASP A 25 12.96 12.03 -9.50
N VAL A 26 13.42 11.70 -10.72
CA VAL A 26 13.68 10.31 -11.15
C VAL A 26 15.14 10.15 -11.55
N THR A 27 16.03 10.82 -10.82
CA THR A 27 17.41 10.38 -10.67
C THR A 27 17.50 9.70 -9.31
N LEU A 28 17.10 8.42 -9.27
CA LEU A 28 17.55 7.52 -8.22
C LEU A 28 19.07 7.69 -8.15
N PRO A 29 19.63 8.26 -7.06
CA PRO A 29 21.06 8.38 -6.98
C PRO A 29 21.60 6.95 -7.00
N SER A 30 22.55 6.69 -7.88
CA SER A 30 23.21 5.39 -8.08
C SER A 30 23.83 4.83 -6.78
N SER A 31 23.84 5.62 -5.70
CA SER A 31 24.14 5.22 -4.33
C SER A 31 23.07 4.35 -3.65
N PHE A 32 21.83 4.27 -4.14
CA PHE A 32 20.83 3.33 -3.61
C PHE A 32 20.98 1.89 -4.16
N LEU A 33 21.61 1.72 -5.33
CA LEU A 33 21.98 0.39 -5.86
C LEU A 33 23.24 -0.18 -5.19
N THR A 34 23.95 0.62 -4.38
CA THR A 34 25.10 0.21 -3.57
C THR A 34 24.78 0.09 -2.08
N LEU A 35 23.50 0.00 -1.68
CA LEU A 35 23.18 -0.60 -0.38
C LEU A 35 23.31 -2.12 -0.54
N SER A 36 24.55 -2.54 -0.33
CA SER A 36 25.06 -3.90 -0.31
C SER A 36 24.02 -4.95 0.14
N PRO A 37 23.96 -6.13 -0.49
CA PRO A 37 23.17 -7.28 -0.01
C PRO A 37 23.50 -7.69 1.44
N SER A 38 24.60 -7.17 1.99
CA SER A 38 24.98 -7.34 3.39
C SER A 38 24.08 -6.60 4.39
N LEU A 39 23.31 -5.58 4.00
CA LEU A 39 22.31 -4.97 4.89
C LEU A 39 20.96 -5.70 4.90
N LEU A 40 20.57 -6.32 3.79
CA LEU A 40 19.46 -7.29 3.79
C LEU A 40 19.76 -8.54 4.63
N PHE A 41 21.05 -8.84 4.86
CA PHE A 41 21.53 -9.89 5.76
C PHE A 41 21.88 -9.39 7.18
N SER A 42 21.92 -8.07 7.40
CA SER A 42 22.10 -7.45 8.73
C SER A 42 20.79 -7.44 9.55
N PHE A 43 19.66 -7.75 8.90
CA PHE A 43 18.43 -8.19 9.58
C PHE A 43 18.44 -9.70 9.87
N ALA A 44 19.62 -10.30 10.01
CA ALA A 44 19.77 -11.55 10.74
C ALA A 44 19.73 -11.21 12.24
N PRO A 45 18.67 -11.60 13.00
CA PRO A 45 18.67 -11.38 14.43
C PRO A 45 19.92 -12.07 15.04
N PRO A 46 20.58 -11.45 16.02
CA PRO A 46 21.66 -12.09 16.74
C PRO A 46 21.15 -13.41 17.31
N TYR A 47 21.91 -14.46 16.99
CA TYR A 47 21.87 -15.82 17.50
C TYR A 47 21.04 -16.03 18.78
N LEU A 48 19.95 -16.81 18.65
CA LEU A 48 19.14 -17.25 19.78
C LEU A 48 19.88 -18.35 20.55
N PRO A 49 20.11 -18.22 21.88
CA PRO A 49 20.67 -19.30 22.68
C PRO A 49 19.72 -20.52 22.72
N PRO A 50 20.24 -21.74 22.95
CA PRO A 50 19.44 -22.96 23.00
C PRO A 50 18.37 -22.88 24.09
N LYS A 51 17.12 -23.21 23.71
CA LYS A 51 15.89 -23.08 24.52
C LYS A 51 16.03 -23.68 25.94
N PRO A 52 16.03 -22.87 27.01
CA PRO A 52 15.72 -23.38 28.35
C PRO A 52 14.28 -23.92 28.39
N LYS A 53 14.02 -25.04 29.07
CA LYS A 53 12.66 -25.62 29.16
C LYS A 53 11.79 -25.04 30.28
N VAL A 54 12.35 -24.17 31.13
CA VAL A 54 11.70 -23.66 32.34
C VAL A 54 11.95 -22.15 32.46
N LEU A 55 10.88 -21.37 32.62
CA LEU A 55 10.93 -19.92 32.76
C LEU A 55 11.37 -19.55 34.19
N PRO A 56 12.42 -18.74 34.39
CA PRO A 56 12.72 -18.21 35.72
C PRO A 56 11.58 -17.29 36.19
N PRO A 57 11.24 -17.27 37.50
CA PRO A 57 10.07 -16.56 38.04
C PRO A 57 10.12 -15.02 37.89
N ALA A 58 11.20 -14.45 37.34
CA ALA A 58 11.37 -13.03 37.05
C ALA A 58 11.92 -12.79 35.63
N ALA A 59 11.42 -13.52 34.63
CA ALA A 59 11.86 -13.39 33.24
C ALA A 59 11.42 -12.04 32.63
N THR A 60 12.38 -11.31 32.05
CA THR A 60 12.15 -10.14 31.21
C THR A 60 11.47 -10.53 29.89
N PHE A 61 10.73 -9.60 29.27
CA PHE A 61 9.97 -9.84 28.03
C PHE A 61 10.83 -10.45 26.90
N ASP A 62 12.09 -10.04 26.77
CA ASP A 62 13.06 -10.60 25.82
C ASP A 62 13.34 -12.10 26.02
N GLU A 63 13.40 -12.57 27.27
CA GLU A 63 13.67 -13.97 27.59
C GLU A 63 12.46 -14.86 27.23
N ALA A 64 11.25 -14.36 27.45
CA ALA A 64 10.01 -15.01 27.01
C ALA A 64 9.94 -15.14 25.48
N ILE A 65 10.34 -14.10 24.73
CA ILE A 65 10.43 -14.15 23.26
C ILE A 65 11.49 -15.16 22.82
N ALA A 66 12.66 -15.18 23.48
CA ALA A 66 13.72 -16.13 23.16
C ALA A 66 13.29 -17.59 23.37
N LEU A 67 12.44 -17.84 24.35
CA LEU A 67 11.87 -19.16 24.64
C LEU A 67 10.80 -19.61 23.63
N THR A 68 10.02 -18.67 23.08
CA THR A 68 9.01 -19.00 22.05
C THR A 68 9.61 -19.56 20.76
N GLY A 69 10.92 -19.42 20.54
CA GLY A 69 11.69 -20.25 19.61
C GLY A 69 11.13 -20.24 18.19
N GLN A 70 11.04 -19.06 17.58
CA GLN A 70 10.68 -18.90 16.17
C GLN A 70 11.84 -19.44 15.30
N GLY A 71 11.59 -20.48 14.51
CA GLY A 71 12.58 -20.96 13.55
C GLY A 71 12.85 -19.91 12.47
N THR A 72 14.08 -19.84 11.97
CA THR A 72 14.51 -18.92 10.90
C THR A 72 13.61 -19.02 9.65
N SER A 73 13.09 -20.22 9.36
CA SER A 73 12.15 -20.47 8.26
C SER A 73 10.76 -19.86 8.48
N CYS A 74 10.30 -19.72 9.72
CA CYS A 74 9.00 -19.10 10.01
C CYS A 74 9.09 -17.57 9.91
N GLN A 75 10.18 -16.99 10.40
CA GLN A 75 10.44 -15.55 10.29
C GLN A 75 10.56 -15.11 8.83
N TRP A 76 11.33 -15.84 8.01
CA TRP A 76 11.45 -15.56 6.57
C TRP A 76 10.12 -15.63 5.82
N ARG A 77 9.25 -16.58 6.16
CA ARG A 77 7.91 -16.67 5.56
C ARG A 77 7.04 -15.45 5.86
N VAL A 78 7.15 -14.88 7.06
CA VAL A 78 6.39 -13.66 7.42
C VAL A 78 6.95 -12.45 6.70
N VAL A 79 8.28 -12.32 6.61
CA VAL A 79 8.93 -11.22 5.88
C VAL A 79 8.58 -11.23 4.40
N ILE A 80 8.61 -12.40 3.74
CA ILE A 80 8.19 -12.52 2.34
C ILE A 80 6.70 -12.21 2.18
N ALA A 81 5.85 -12.72 3.08
CA ALA A 81 4.41 -12.49 3.01
C ALA A 81 4.04 -11.01 3.18
N SER A 82 4.64 -10.30 4.15
CA SER A 82 4.39 -8.87 4.34
C SER A 82 4.94 -8.04 3.18
N GLY A 83 6.10 -8.39 2.64
CA GLY A 83 6.65 -7.75 1.43
C GLY A 83 5.73 -7.86 0.21
N LEU A 84 5.19 -9.06 -0.05
CA LEU A 84 4.21 -9.28 -1.12
C LEU A 84 2.91 -8.52 -0.88
N CYS A 85 2.45 -8.41 0.37
CA CYS A 85 1.24 -7.66 0.70
C CYS A 85 1.40 -6.17 0.45
N VAL A 86 2.53 -5.58 0.82
CA VAL A 86 2.83 -4.17 0.55
C VAL A 86 2.92 -3.93 -0.96
N LEU A 87 3.55 -4.83 -1.72
CA LEU A 87 3.59 -4.73 -3.18
C LEU A 87 2.19 -4.76 -3.79
N SER A 88 1.33 -5.66 -3.33
CA SER A 88 -0.07 -5.72 -3.76
C SER A 88 -0.82 -4.41 -3.48
N ALA A 89 -0.65 -3.82 -2.29
CA ALA A 89 -1.30 -2.56 -1.93
C ALA A 89 -0.83 -1.38 -2.81
N ILE A 90 0.45 -1.38 -3.19
CA ILE A 90 1.00 -0.39 -4.14
C ILE A 90 0.39 -0.60 -5.53
N CYS A 91 0.33 -1.84 -6.03
CA CYS A 91 -0.27 -2.16 -7.32
C CYS A 91 -1.73 -1.69 -7.41
N GLU A 92 -2.51 -1.84 -6.35
CA GLU A 92 -3.89 -1.37 -6.29
C GLU A 92 -4.01 0.15 -6.40
N THR A 93 -3.17 0.87 -5.64
CA THR A 93 -3.19 2.34 -5.61
C THR A 93 -2.76 2.93 -6.95
N VAL A 94 -1.69 2.37 -7.52
CA VAL A 94 -1.10 2.79 -8.80
C VAL A 94 -1.98 2.38 -9.98
N GLY A 95 -2.58 1.18 -9.94
CA GLY A 95 -3.41 0.64 -11.02
C GLY A 95 -4.58 1.56 -11.38
N VAL A 96 -5.18 2.21 -10.39
CA VAL A 96 -6.29 3.12 -10.67
C VAL A 96 -5.86 4.48 -11.22
N ALA A 97 -4.68 4.97 -10.85
CA ALA A 97 -4.12 6.16 -11.48
C ALA A 97 -3.91 5.93 -12.99
N TYR A 98 -3.47 4.72 -13.38
CA TYR A 98 -3.36 4.31 -14.78
C TYR A 98 -4.70 4.08 -15.48
N PHE A 99 -5.72 3.60 -14.77
CA PHE A 99 -7.04 3.34 -15.34
C PHE A 99 -7.86 4.62 -15.59
N LEU A 100 -7.71 5.63 -14.74
CA LEU A 100 -8.45 6.90 -14.80
C LEU A 100 -8.45 7.63 -16.16
N PRO A 101 -7.34 7.72 -16.93
CA PRO A 101 -7.36 8.33 -18.27
C PRO A 101 -8.25 7.58 -19.26
N TYR A 102 -8.31 6.24 -19.17
CA TYR A 102 -9.15 5.43 -20.06
C TYR A 102 -10.64 5.57 -19.72
N ALA A 103 -10.97 5.56 -18.42
CA ALA A 103 -12.35 5.73 -17.95
C ALA A 103 -12.96 7.09 -18.30
N ARG A 104 -12.15 8.11 -18.66
CA ARG A 104 -12.64 9.43 -19.09
C ARG A 104 -13.51 9.35 -20.34
N CYS A 105 -13.11 8.53 -21.31
CA CYS A 105 -13.76 8.46 -22.62
C CYS A 105 -15.07 7.68 -22.56
N ASP A 106 -15.15 6.68 -21.68
CA ASP A 106 -16.29 5.79 -21.57
C ASP A 106 -17.41 6.37 -20.68
N LEU A 107 -17.03 7.06 -19.60
CA LEU A 107 -17.97 7.49 -18.57
C LEU A 107 -18.22 9.01 -18.56
N ALA A 108 -17.67 9.74 -19.54
CA ALA A 108 -17.83 11.19 -19.75
C ALA A 108 -17.60 12.06 -18.50
N LEU A 109 -16.68 11.66 -17.61
CA LEU A 109 -16.44 12.35 -16.35
C LEU A 109 -15.90 13.77 -16.52
N THR A 110 -16.32 14.66 -15.64
CA THR A 110 -15.68 15.96 -15.40
C THR A 110 -14.30 15.82 -14.77
N VAL A 111 -13.53 16.93 -14.68
CA VAL A 111 -12.22 16.94 -14.00
C VAL A 111 -12.40 16.81 -12.49
N ALA A 112 -13.41 17.46 -11.91
CA ALA A 112 -13.67 17.47 -10.47
C ALA A 112 -13.98 16.07 -9.92
N GLU A 113 -14.77 15.27 -10.63
CA GLU A 113 -15.14 13.92 -10.19
C GLU A 113 -13.92 12.99 -10.07
N LYS A 114 -12.88 13.19 -10.86
CA LYS A 114 -11.67 12.36 -10.80
C LYS A 114 -10.81 12.65 -9.59
N THR A 115 -10.73 13.92 -9.22
CA THR A 115 -10.11 14.32 -7.96
C THR A 115 -10.91 13.76 -6.80
N LEU A 116 -12.25 13.77 -6.88
CA LEU A 116 -13.10 13.18 -5.85
C LEU A 116 -12.89 11.67 -5.72
N LEU A 117 -12.77 10.95 -6.83
CA LEU A 117 -12.45 9.52 -6.88
C LEU A 117 -11.07 9.20 -6.28
N GLY A 118 -10.06 10.01 -6.56
CA GLY A 118 -8.73 9.90 -5.95
C GLY A 118 -8.76 10.17 -4.44
N GLY A 119 -9.47 11.23 -4.03
CA GLY A 119 -9.65 11.59 -2.62
C GLY A 119 -10.48 10.57 -1.83
N ALA A 120 -11.44 9.93 -2.48
CA ALA A 120 -12.21 8.84 -1.90
C ALA A 120 -11.30 7.63 -1.60
N ALA A 121 -10.38 7.27 -2.50
CA ALA A 121 -9.44 6.17 -2.28
C ALA A 121 -8.53 6.41 -1.05
N SER A 122 -8.01 7.63 -0.89
CA SER A 122 -7.20 7.99 0.29
C SER A 122 -8.04 8.04 1.57
N ALA A 123 -9.26 8.59 1.52
CA ALA A 123 -10.18 8.59 2.66
C ALA A 123 -10.53 7.16 3.12
N GLY A 124 -10.77 6.24 2.18
CA GLY A 124 -11.02 4.84 2.47
C GLY A 124 -9.85 4.16 3.19
N MET A 125 -8.62 4.40 2.75
CA MET A 125 -7.42 3.88 3.42
C MET A 125 -7.26 4.44 4.84
N THR A 126 -7.52 5.74 5.04
CA THR A 126 -7.46 6.37 6.37
C THR A 126 -8.49 5.77 7.32
N LEU A 127 -9.73 5.55 6.86
CA LEU A 127 -10.77 4.95 7.70
C LEU A 127 -10.46 3.46 7.99
N GLY A 128 -9.95 2.74 6.99
CA GLY A 128 -9.62 1.32 7.11
C GLY A 128 -8.48 1.05 8.09
N SER A 129 -7.46 1.92 8.17
CA SER A 129 -6.31 1.68 9.05
C SER A 129 -6.68 1.64 10.53
N PHE A 130 -7.63 2.48 10.98
CA PHE A 130 -8.12 2.46 12.35
C PHE A 130 -8.87 1.16 12.67
N SER A 131 -9.77 0.72 11.78
CA SER A 131 -10.57 -0.48 11.99
C SER A 131 -9.71 -1.75 11.96
N TRP A 132 -8.81 -1.85 10.99
CA TRP A 132 -7.95 -3.03 10.84
C TRP A 132 -6.83 -3.09 11.87
N GLY A 133 -6.36 -1.95 12.42
CA GLY A 133 -5.37 -1.94 13.48
C GLY A 133 -5.85 -2.68 14.74
N VAL A 134 -7.04 -2.35 15.23
CA VAL A 134 -7.63 -3.04 16.40
C VAL A 134 -7.92 -4.52 16.10
N LEU A 135 -8.30 -4.84 14.86
CA LEU A 135 -8.58 -6.22 14.46
C LEU A 135 -7.29 -7.05 14.33
N ALA A 136 -6.19 -6.45 13.87
CA ALA A 136 -4.87 -7.08 13.78
C ALA A 136 -4.35 -7.54 15.14
N ASP A 137 -4.56 -6.72 16.17
CA ASP A 137 -4.10 -7.02 17.53
C ASP A 137 -4.94 -8.12 18.22
N SER A 138 -6.21 -8.26 17.85
CA SER A 138 -7.14 -9.17 18.55
C SER A 138 -7.31 -10.54 17.88
N TRP A 139 -7.29 -10.60 16.54
CA TRP A 139 -7.59 -11.84 15.79
C TRP A 139 -6.34 -12.60 15.33
N GLY A 140 -5.15 -12.01 15.54
CA GLY A 140 -3.87 -12.57 15.13
C GLY A 140 -3.50 -12.25 13.68
N ARG A 141 -2.19 -12.18 13.40
CA ARG A 141 -1.64 -11.64 12.14
C ARG A 141 -2.03 -12.40 10.87
N LYS A 142 -2.10 -13.74 10.93
CA LYS A 142 -2.32 -14.60 9.75
C LYS A 142 -3.76 -14.57 9.19
N PRO A 143 -4.82 -14.73 10.00
CA PRO A 143 -6.19 -14.66 9.48
C PRO A 143 -6.52 -13.27 8.96
N VAL A 144 -6.06 -12.21 9.63
CA VAL A 144 -6.29 -10.82 9.21
C VAL A 144 -5.75 -10.56 7.80
N LEU A 145 -4.51 -10.97 7.54
CA LEU A 145 -3.89 -10.85 6.21
C LEU A 145 -4.61 -11.63 5.11
N LEU A 146 -5.11 -12.84 5.41
CA LEU A 146 -5.88 -13.63 4.44
C LEU A 146 -7.25 -13.02 4.17
N THR A 147 -7.94 -12.54 5.20
CA THR A 147 -9.26 -11.91 5.05
C THR A 147 -9.19 -10.62 4.27
N SER A 148 -8.22 -9.74 4.54
CA SER A 148 -8.08 -8.48 3.82
C SER A 148 -7.76 -8.69 2.34
N LEU A 149 -6.86 -9.63 2.01
CA LEU A 149 -6.57 -10.00 0.61
C LEU A 149 -7.81 -10.53 -0.12
N PHE A 150 -8.59 -11.39 0.55
CA PHE A 150 -9.80 -11.96 -0.05
C PHE A 150 -10.87 -10.88 -0.30
N LEU A 151 -11.07 -9.97 0.66
CA LEU A 151 -11.99 -8.85 0.48
C LEU A 151 -11.54 -7.90 -0.64
N VAL A 152 -10.25 -7.57 -0.71
CA VAL A 152 -9.68 -6.77 -1.80
C VAL A 152 -9.94 -7.42 -3.16
N ALA A 153 -9.71 -8.74 -3.30
CA ALA A 153 -9.97 -9.45 -4.55
C ALA A 153 -11.45 -9.41 -4.97
N ILE A 154 -12.37 -9.59 -4.01
CA ILE A 154 -13.82 -9.50 -4.27
C ILE A 154 -14.18 -8.07 -4.70
N MET A 155 -13.74 -7.06 -3.95
CA MET A 155 -14.08 -5.67 -4.28
C MET A 155 -13.46 -5.22 -5.60
N GLY A 156 -12.23 -5.65 -5.92
CA GLY A 156 -11.59 -5.40 -7.20
C GLY A 156 -12.35 -6.04 -8.37
N THR A 157 -12.81 -7.29 -8.23
CA THR A 157 -13.60 -7.95 -9.26
C THR A 157 -14.97 -7.30 -9.45
N LEU A 158 -15.64 -6.91 -8.36
CA LEU A 158 -16.91 -6.16 -8.42
C LEU A 158 -16.70 -4.78 -9.05
N SER A 159 -15.60 -4.10 -8.74
CA SER A 159 -15.26 -2.80 -9.34
C SER A 159 -15.05 -2.90 -10.85
N SER A 160 -14.54 -4.02 -11.36
CA SER A 160 -14.37 -4.23 -12.80
C SER A 160 -15.69 -4.40 -13.55
N LEU A 161 -16.78 -4.75 -12.85
CA LEU A 161 -18.10 -4.98 -13.44
C LEU A 161 -19.01 -3.75 -13.40
N ALA A 162 -18.55 -2.63 -12.83
CA ALA A 162 -19.36 -1.45 -12.55
C ALA A 162 -19.23 -0.37 -13.65
N PRO A 163 -20.24 -0.17 -14.51
CA PRO A 163 -20.21 0.86 -15.56
C PRO A 163 -20.70 2.25 -15.07
N HIS A 164 -20.88 2.46 -13.76
CA HIS A 164 -21.46 3.70 -13.22
C HIS A 164 -20.53 4.39 -12.22
N LEU A 165 -20.40 5.72 -12.33
CA LEU A 165 -19.48 6.53 -11.51
C LEU A 165 -19.67 6.35 -9.99
N TYR A 166 -20.91 6.44 -9.52
CA TYR A 166 -21.24 6.32 -8.09
C TYR A 166 -20.90 4.94 -7.54
N VAL A 167 -21.17 3.90 -8.33
CA VAL A 167 -20.89 2.51 -7.97
C VAL A 167 -19.37 2.29 -7.91
N LEU A 168 -18.63 2.83 -8.88
CA LEU A 168 -17.17 2.80 -8.89
C LEU A 168 -16.59 3.55 -7.67
N LEU A 169 -17.15 4.69 -7.29
CA LEU A 169 -16.72 5.46 -6.11
C LEU A 169 -16.91 4.67 -4.80
N ILE A 170 -18.06 4.01 -4.62
CA ILE A 170 -18.34 3.19 -3.43
C ILE A 170 -17.41 1.98 -3.36
N PHE A 171 -17.27 1.23 -4.45
CA PHE A 171 -16.36 0.08 -4.49
C PHE A 171 -14.92 0.50 -4.26
N ARG A 172 -14.53 1.70 -4.72
CA ARG A 172 -13.19 2.24 -4.50
C ARG A 172 -12.92 2.57 -3.04
N LEU A 173 -13.88 3.20 -2.36
CA LEU A 173 -13.79 3.44 -0.92
C LEU A 173 -13.62 2.13 -0.17
N LEU A 174 -14.45 1.13 -0.52
CA LEU A 174 -14.46 -0.16 0.13
C LEU A 174 -13.17 -0.95 -0.15
N SER A 175 -12.65 -0.93 -1.38
CA SER A 175 -11.36 -1.54 -1.72
C SER A 175 -10.21 -0.87 -0.97
N GLY A 176 -10.22 0.47 -0.83
CA GLY A 176 -9.24 1.20 -0.01
C GLY A 176 -9.29 0.82 1.47
N VAL A 177 -10.49 0.65 2.03
CA VAL A 177 -10.67 0.15 3.41
C VAL A 177 -10.11 -1.26 3.57
N CYS A 178 -10.34 -2.14 2.58
CA CYS A 178 -9.85 -3.52 2.63
C CYS A 178 -8.32 -3.60 2.45
N ALA A 179 -7.75 -2.79 1.56
CA ALA A 179 -6.31 -2.72 1.30
C ALA A 179 -5.52 -2.25 2.52
N ALA A 180 -6.09 -1.34 3.34
CA ALA A 180 -5.48 -0.91 4.59
C ALA A 180 -5.25 -2.07 5.58
N GLY A 181 -6.08 -3.11 5.54
CA GLY A 181 -5.93 -4.28 6.39
C GLY A 181 -4.69 -5.13 6.08
N ALA A 182 -4.23 -5.14 4.83
CA ALA A 182 -2.99 -5.82 4.45
C ALA A 182 -1.74 -5.04 4.89
N ALA A 183 -1.84 -3.71 5.05
CA ALA A 183 -0.76 -2.84 5.49
C ALA A 183 -0.62 -2.71 7.02
N ALA A 184 -1.64 -3.11 7.78
CA ALA A 184 -1.67 -3.03 9.24
C ALA A 184 -0.92 -4.18 9.95
N VAL A 185 -0.53 -5.23 9.23
CA VAL A 185 0.08 -6.47 9.76
C VAL A 185 1.60 -6.49 9.62
#